data_AF-A0A139NDM9-F1
#
_entry.id   AF-A0A139NDM9-F1
#
_cell.length_a   1.000
_cell.length_b   1.000
_cell.length_c   1.000
_cell.angle_alpha   90.00
_cell.angle_beta   90.00
_cell.angle_gamma   90.00
#
_symmetry.space_group_name_H-M   'P 1'
#
loop_
_entity.id
_entity.type
_entity.pdbx_description
1 polymer ?
#
loop_
_entity_poly.entity_id
_entity_poly.type
_entity_poly.pdbx_seq_one_letter_code
_entity_poly.pdbx_strand_id
1 'polypeptide(L)'
;MRYLTAGESHGPRLTAIIEGVPAGLSLTADYINAELKRRQGGYGRGARMKIESDQVEITSGVRRWTDHGRSESLSMSQISIIRSGWRS
;
A
#
# COMPACT_ATOMS: atom_id res chain seq x y z
N MET A 1 -2.05 16.35 -3.95
CA MET A 1 -2.09 14.90 -3.69
C MET A 1 -3.08 14.65 -2.57
N ARG A 2 -4.01 13.71 -2.75
CA ARG A 2 -5.06 13.39 -1.79
C ARG A 2 -4.97 11.91 -1.44
N TYR A 3 -5.25 11.55 -0.20
CA TYR A 3 -5.33 10.15 0.21
C TYR A 3 -6.59 9.90 1.03
N LEU A 4 -7.15 8.70 0.87
CA LEU A 4 -8.26 8.17 1.63
C LEU A 4 -7.83 6.86 2.26
N THR A 5 -8.26 6.59 3.48
CA THR A 5 -8.02 5.32 4.17
C THR A 5 -9.35 4.76 4.63
N ALA A 6 -9.52 3.45 4.47
CA ALA A 6 -10.68 2.70 4.90
C ALA A 6 -10.22 1.39 5.55
N GLY A 7 -11.06 0.83 6.41
CA GLY A 7 -10.81 -0.44 7.09
C GLY A 7 -10.79 -0.31 8.60
N GLU A 8 -11.01 -1.43 9.25
CA GLU A 8 -11.15 -1.51 10.70
C GLU A 8 -9.82 -1.90 11.35
N SER A 9 -9.59 -1.44 12.58
CA SER A 9 -8.38 -1.77 13.34
C SER A 9 -8.18 -3.28 13.52
N HIS A 10 -9.29 -4.04 13.60
CA HIS A 10 -9.34 -5.49 13.75
C HIS A 10 -9.94 -6.19 12.52
N GLY A 11 -10.09 -5.46 11.40
CA GLY A 11 -10.63 -5.99 10.16
C GLY A 11 -9.61 -6.81 9.37
N PRO A 12 -10.06 -7.63 8.41
CA PRO A 12 -9.19 -8.49 7.61
C PRO A 12 -8.28 -7.71 6.64
N ARG A 13 -8.63 -6.46 6.34
CA ARG A 13 -7.95 -5.63 5.34
C ARG A 13 -8.04 -4.15 5.70
N LEU A 14 -6.97 -3.42 5.44
CA LEU A 14 -6.99 -1.96 5.38
C LEU A 14 -6.81 -1.54 3.91
N THR A 15 -7.48 -0.48 3.48
CA THR A 15 -7.37 0.02 2.11
C THR A 15 -6.99 1.49 2.14
N ALA A 16 -6.04 1.87 1.30
CA ALA A 16 -5.68 3.26 1.05
C ALA A 16 -5.83 3.57 -0.44
N ILE A 17 -6.48 4.70 -0.75
CA ILE A 17 -6.58 5.23 -2.10
C ILE A 17 -5.74 6.50 -2.14
N ILE A 18 -4.80 6.57 -3.06
CA ILE A 18 -3.94 7.74 -3.26
C ILE A 18 -4.21 8.31 -4.65
N GLU A 19 -4.57 9.59 -4.69
CA GLU A 19 -4.90 10.34 -5.90
C GLU A 19 -3.88 11.46 -6.15
N GLY A 20 -3.59 11.67 -7.43
CA GLY A 20 -2.62 12.68 -7.88
C GLY A 20 -1.18 12.24 -7.66
N VAL A 21 -0.90 10.94 -7.79
CA VAL A 21 0.47 10.42 -7.87
C VAL A 21 1.08 10.85 -9.21
N PRO A 22 2.26 11.50 -9.22
CA PRO A 22 2.93 11.88 -10.46
C PRO A 22 3.21 10.65 -11.34
N ALA A 23 2.98 10.79 -12.65
CA ALA A 23 3.36 9.77 -13.61
C ALA A 23 4.89 9.56 -13.60
N GLY A 24 5.33 8.31 -13.74
CA GLY A 24 6.76 7.95 -13.73
C GLY A 24 7.31 7.54 -12.35
N LEU A 25 6.52 7.64 -11.27
CA LEU A 25 6.94 7.10 -9.98
C LEU A 25 6.89 5.56 -10.00
N SER A 26 8.05 4.93 -9.89
CA SER A 26 8.15 3.47 -9.76
C SER A 26 7.77 3.06 -8.33
N LEU A 27 6.52 2.68 -8.14
CA LEU A 27 6.01 2.11 -6.88
C LEU A 27 5.83 0.61 -7.04
N THR A 28 6.62 -0.18 -6.31
CA THR A 28 6.51 -1.65 -6.31
C THR A 28 5.92 -2.14 -5.00
N ALA A 29 5.26 -3.31 -5.04
CA ALA A 29 4.76 -3.95 -3.83
C ALA A 29 5.90 -4.25 -2.83
N ASP A 30 7.07 -4.67 -3.32
CA ASP A 30 8.24 -4.96 -2.48
C ASP A 30 8.71 -3.75 -1.69
N TYR A 31 8.72 -2.56 -2.30
CA TYR A 31 9.09 -1.32 -1.63
C TYR A 31 8.13 -1.02 -0.47
N ILE A 32 6.82 -1.17 -0.70
CA ILE A 32 5.82 -0.92 0.34
C ILE A 32 5.89 -2.00 1.43
N ASN A 33 6.08 -3.27 1.07
CA ASN A 33 6.23 -4.37 2.02
C ASN A 33 7.45 -4.19 2.94
N ALA A 34 8.57 -3.70 2.40
CA ALA A 34 9.75 -3.39 3.20
C ALA A 34 9.46 -2.28 4.23
N GLU A 35 8.73 -1.23 3.83
CA GLU A 35 8.34 -0.14 4.73
C GLU A 35 7.30 -0.60 5.78
N LEU A 36 6.35 -1.46 5.41
CA LEU A 36 5.42 -2.08 6.35
C LEU A 36 6.16 -2.91 7.40
N LYS A 37 7.13 -3.74 6.97
CA LYS A 37 7.98 -4.52 7.88
C LYS A 37 8.79 -3.63 8.81
N ARG A 38 9.33 -2.51 8.32
CA ARG A 38 10.04 -1.52 9.14
C ARG A 38 9.13 -0.91 10.20
N ARG A 39 7.88 -0.60 9.86
CA ARG A 39 6.86 -0.10 10.80
C ARG A 39 6.51 -1.12 11.87
N GLN A 40 6.49 -2.40 11.52
CA GLN A 40 6.20 -3.46 12.47
C GLN A 40 7.34 -3.66 13.49
N GLY A 41 8.59 -3.45 13.08
CA GLY A 41 9.80 -3.72 13.86
C GLY A 41 10.28 -2.61 14.83
N GLY A 42 9.52 -1.54 15.03
CA GLY A 42 9.91 -0.44 15.93
C GLY A 42 10.11 -0.88 17.40
N TYR A 43 11.14 -0.35 18.06
CA TYR A 43 11.47 -0.67 19.46
C TYR A 43 10.26 -0.41 20.39
N GLY A 44 9.91 -1.38 21.24
CA GLY A 44 8.73 -1.31 22.13
C GLY A 44 7.43 -1.88 21.56
N ARG A 45 7.41 -2.41 20.33
CA ARG A 45 6.25 -3.16 19.80
C ARG A 45 6.24 -4.59 20.35
N GLY A 46 5.12 -4.99 20.96
CA GLY A 46 4.96 -6.30 21.62
C GLY A 46 5.01 -7.50 20.67
N ALA A 47 5.12 -8.71 21.23
CA ALA A 47 5.30 -9.97 20.49
C ALA A 47 4.24 -10.21 19.39
N ARG A 48 3.01 -9.68 19.56
CA ARG A 48 1.89 -9.82 18.62
C ARG A 48 2.18 -9.20 17.24
N MET A 49 2.88 -8.06 17.21
CA MET A 49 3.30 -7.38 15.97
C MET A 49 4.37 -8.16 15.18
N LYS A 50 5.01 -9.19 15.78
CA LYS A 50 5.94 -10.08 15.09
C LYS A 50 5.25 -11.27 14.41
N ILE A 51 4.02 -11.58 14.81
CA ILE A 51 3.23 -12.72 14.31
C ILE A 51 2.41 -12.30 13.09
N GLU A 52 1.98 -11.03 13.06
CA GLU A 52 1.21 -10.46 11.96
C GLU A 52 2.14 -10.05 10.81
N SER A 53 1.96 -10.66 9.63
CA SER A 53 2.66 -10.22 8.42
C SER A 53 1.70 -9.39 7.58
N ASP A 54 1.89 -8.07 7.61
CA ASP A 54 1.19 -7.16 6.72
C ASP A 54 1.79 -7.29 5.32
N GLN A 55 0.95 -7.54 4.33
CA GLN A 55 1.32 -7.62 2.92
C GLN A 55 0.50 -6.62 2.13
N VAL A 56 1.14 -5.94 1.20
CA VAL A 56 0.48 -5.00 0.31
C VAL A 56 0.01 -5.67 -0.98
N GLU A 57 -1.19 -5.35 -1.40
CA GLU A 57 -1.81 -5.71 -2.67
C GLU A 57 -2.17 -4.41 -3.40
N ILE A 58 -1.53 -4.16 -4.55
CA ILE A 58 -1.84 -2.98 -5.37
C ILE A 58 -2.93 -3.40 -6.36
N THR A 59 -4.16 -2.89 -6.16
CA THR A 59 -5.35 -3.35 -6.89
C THR A 59 -5.73 -2.47 -8.08
N SER A 60 -5.28 -1.21 -8.13
CA SER A 60 -5.52 -0.32 -9.28
C SER A 60 -4.47 0.80 -9.38
N GLY A 61 -4.38 1.45 -10.56
CA GLY A 61 -3.61 2.68 -10.76
C GLY A 61 -2.19 2.56 -11.28
N VAL A 62 -1.63 1.35 -11.37
CA VAL A 62 -0.31 1.14 -12.02
C VAL A 62 -0.54 0.78 -13.48
N ARG A 63 -0.81 1.79 -14.32
CA ARG A 63 -0.83 1.57 -15.77
C ARG A 63 0.50 2.01 -16.37
N ARG A 64 1.28 1.05 -16.84
CA ARG A 64 2.47 1.30 -17.68
C ARG A 64 1.96 1.84 -19.03
N TRP A 65 2.08 3.15 -19.24
CA TRP A 65 1.96 3.76 -20.56
C TRP A 65 3.36 4.07 -21.07
N THR A 66 3.83 3.31 -22.05
CA THR A 66 4.91 3.75 -22.96
C THR A 66 4.22 4.29 -24.20
N ASP A 67 4.14 5.62 -24.32
CA ASP A 67 3.86 6.24 -25.61
C ASP A 67 4.59 7.59 -25.77
N HIS A 68 4.92 7.88 -27.03
CA HIS A 68 5.89 8.85 -27.50
C HIS A 68 5.37 10.30 -27.42
N GLY A 69 5.58 10.95 -26.28
CA GLY A 69 5.74 12.41 -26.25
C GLY A 69 4.49 13.27 -25.99
N ARG A 70 3.45 12.76 -25.30
CA ARG A 70 2.39 13.63 -24.75
C ARG A 70 2.12 13.36 -23.27
N SER A 71 1.93 14.43 -22.51
CA SER A 71 1.63 14.42 -21.08
C SER A 71 0.17 14.06 -20.85
N GLU A 72 -0.09 12.87 -20.31
CA GLU A 72 -1.40 12.53 -19.77
C GLU A 72 -1.25 12.08 -18.31
N SER A 73 -2.06 12.69 -17.44
CA SER A 73 -2.10 12.40 -16.01
C SER A 73 -3.39 11.66 -15.67
N LEU A 74 -3.26 10.45 -15.13
CA LEU A 74 -4.22 9.83 -14.21
C LEU A 74 -3.54 8.61 -13.57
N SER A 75 -3.18 8.74 -12.29
CA SER A 75 -2.84 7.60 -11.44
C SER A 75 -3.60 7.74 -10.13
N MET A 76 -4.81 7.16 -10.11
CA MET A 76 -5.48 6.81 -8.86
C MET A 76 -5.00 5.42 -8.50
N SER A 77 -4.09 5.33 -7.53
CA SER A 77 -3.54 4.07 -7.05
C SER A 77 -4.31 3.61 -5.82
N GLN A 78 -5.06 2.51 -5.97
CA GLN A 78 -5.67 1.83 -4.84
C GLN A 78 -4.71 0.75 -4.33
N ILE A 79 -4.36 0.88 -3.06
CA ILE A 79 -3.46 0.00 -2.34
C ILE A 79 -4.26 -0.64 -1.22
N SER A 80 -4.34 -1.95 -1.21
CA SER A 80 -4.90 -2.71 -0.10
C SER A 80 -3.75 -3.28 0.73
N ILE A 81 -3.85 -3.24 2.05
CA ILE A 81 -2.96 -3.94 2.98
C ILE A 81 -3.77 -5.11 3.54
N ILE A 82 -3.32 -6.31 3.19
CA ILE A 82 -3.85 -7.56 3.72
C ILE A 82 -3.06 -7.92 4.96
N ARG A 83 -3.76 -8.16 6.07
CA ARG A 83 -3.13 -8.59 7.32
C ARG A 83 -3.21 -10.10 7.42
N SER A 84 -2.08 -10.79 7.30
CA SER A 84 -2.02 -12.24 7.55
C SER A 84 -1.73 -12.51 9.02
N GLY A 85 -2.46 -13.46 9.63
CA GLY A 85 -2.34 -13.81 11.05
C GLY A 85 -3.44 -13.27 11.96
N TRP A 86 -4.30 -12.36 11.46
CA TRP A 86 -5.53 -11.94 12.13
C TRP A 86 -6.60 -13.02 11.95
N ARG A 87 -6.67 -13.96 12.89
CA ARG A 87 -7.82 -14.86 13.08
C ARG A 87 -8.60 -14.31 14.27
N SER A 88 -9.88 -13.96 14.04
CA SER A 88 -10.85 -13.73 15.11
C SER A 88 -10.93 -14.93 16.04
#